data_AF-A0A813H9S1-F1
#
_entry.id   AF-A0A813H9S1-F1
#
_cell.length_a   1.000
_cell.length_b   1.000
_cell.length_c   1.000
_cell.angle_alpha   90.00
_cell.angle_beta   90.00
_cell.angle_gamma   90.00
#
_symmetry.space_group_name_H-M   'P 1'
#
loop_
_entity.id
_entity.type
_entity.pdbx_description
1 polymer ?
#
loop_
_entity_poly.entity_id
_entity_poly.type
_entity_poly.pdbx_seq_one_letter_code
_entity_poly.pdbx_strand_id
1 'polypeptide(L)'
;MRAAEAGQIRQLSDAFAALKSDGSVITWGDDDGVVQVVGNGGAFAAVKSDGSVITWGDDDGGGDSFHVEHRLQEGVVQVVGNGVVQVVASGGAFAAGGAFAAIKSDGSVITWGDADGGVDIAHVEHRLQEGVVQVVGNGHSFAAVNSDGSVITWGNAYRGGDSARVDHRLQEGVVQVVGNGGAFAAVKSDGSVITWGAEDDGGDNSHVEHRLQEGVVQVVGNGTSFAAVKSDGSVITWGDADGGGDSSHVEHRLQE
;
A
#
# COMPACT_ATOMS: atom_id res chain seq x y z
N MET A 1 -28.15 32.85 3.87
CA MET A 1 -28.40 33.24 2.46
C MET A 1 -27.06 33.18 1.73
N ARG A 2 -27.03 32.46 0.59
CA ARG A 2 -25.98 32.35 -0.46
C ARG A 2 -25.17 33.65 -0.70
N ALA A 3 -23.97 33.68 -1.29
CA ALA A 3 -23.11 32.70 -1.98
C ALA A 3 -21.66 33.24 -2.08
N ALA A 4 -20.78 32.36 -2.59
CA ALA A 4 -19.32 32.39 -2.71
C ALA A 4 -18.72 33.49 -3.60
N GLU A 5 -17.39 33.65 -3.48
CA GLU A 5 -16.47 33.79 -4.61
C GLU A 5 -15.09 33.20 -4.24
N ALA A 6 -14.72 32.10 -4.90
CA ALA A 6 -13.40 31.47 -4.83
C ALA A 6 -12.52 32.11 -5.92
N GLY A 7 -11.49 32.85 -5.51
CA GLY A 7 -10.56 33.54 -6.40
C GLY A 7 -9.26 32.76 -6.60
N GLN A 8 -9.15 32.08 -7.76
CA GLN A 8 -7.92 31.63 -8.43
C GLN A 8 -6.86 30.86 -7.63
N ILE A 9 -6.81 29.54 -7.85
CA ILE A 9 -5.61 28.71 -7.62
C ILE A 9 -4.59 29.09 -8.71
N ARG A 10 -3.45 29.69 -8.33
CA ARG A 10 -2.28 29.81 -9.19
C ARG A 10 -1.27 28.75 -8.81
N GLN A 11 -0.95 27.89 -9.76
CA GLN A 11 0.17 26.96 -9.68
C GLN A 11 1.47 27.77 -9.80
N LEU A 12 2.28 27.77 -8.75
CA LEU A 12 3.70 28.12 -8.79
C LEU A 12 4.45 26.89 -8.27
N SER A 13 5.55 26.56 -8.93
CA SER A 13 6.28 25.30 -8.85
C SER A 13 6.78 24.97 -7.44
N ASP A 14 6.13 24.03 -6.77
CA ASP A 14 6.71 23.25 -5.65
C ASP A 14 6.49 23.76 -4.21
N ALA A 15 5.29 24.25 -3.90
CA ALA A 15 4.80 24.35 -2.52
C ALA A 15 3.33 23.93 -2.40
N PHE A 16 2.98 23.20 -1.33
CA PHE A 16 1.61 22.82 -1.00
C PHE A 16 1.18 23.46 0.32
N ALA A 17 -0.13 23.64 0.48
CA ALA A 17 -0.73 24.18 1.69
C ALA A 17 -1.96 23.37 2.08
N ALA A 18 -2.14 23.16 3.38
CA ALA A 18 -3.37 22.63 3.96
C ALA A 18 -3.98 23.64 4.94
N LEU A 19 -5.31 23.67 4.97
CA LEU A 19 -6.09 24.52 5.85
C LEU A 19 -6.49 23.73 7.09
N LYS A 20 -6.17 24.26 8.28
CA LYS A 20 -6.63 23.69 9.55
C LYS A 20 -8.08 24.08 9.83
N SER A 21 -8.74 23.29 10.66
CA SER A 21 -10.13 23.53 11.12
C SER A 21 -10.29 24.83 11.94
N ASP A 22 -9.19 25.36 12.50
CA ASP A 22 -9.14 26.65 13.19
C ASP A 22 -8.95 27.86 12.27
N GLY A 23 -8.90 27.65 10.94
CA GLY A 23 -8.70 28.68 9.94
C GLY A 23 -7.26 29.10 9.70
N SER A 24 -6.29 28.50 10.41
CA SER A 24 -4.87 28.69 10.12
C SER A 24 -4.41 27.82 8.94
N VAL A 25 -3.41 28.30 8.21
CA VAL A 25 -2.84 27.58 7.06
C VAL A 25 -1.48 27.04 7.46
N ILE A 26 -1.24 25.76 7.15
CA ILE A 26 0.11 25.18 7.17
C ILE A 26 0.59 25.02 5.73
N THR A 27 1.85 25.37 5.50
CA THR A 27 2.51 25.28 4.20
C THR A 27 3.73 24.37 4.33
N TRP A 28 4.07 23.65 3.27
CA TRP A 28 5.35 22.97 3.15
C TRP A 28 5.96 23.17 1.75
N GLY A 29 7.27 23.42 1.76
CA GLY A 29 8.12 23.69 0.60
C GLY A 29 9.49 24.28 1.00
N ASP A 30 10.55 23.56 0.61
CA ASP A 30 12.00 23.81 0.63
C ASP A 30 12.88 23.75 1.90
N ASP A 31 12.38 23.80 3.14
CA ASP A 31 13.27 23.69 4.34
C ASP A 31 12.88 22.62 5.39
N ASP A 32 11.77 21.90 5.21
CA ASP A 32 11.29 20.93 6.22
C ASP A 32 11.72 19.48 5.97
N GLY A 33 12.46 19.24 4.88
CA GLY A 33 13.02 17.92 4.55
C GLY A 33 11.99 16.83 4.26
N VAL A 34 10.72 17.13 4.00
CA VAL A 34 9.71 16.09 3.66
C VAL A 34 10.07 15.39 2.35
N VAL A 35 10.20 14.06 2.38
CA VAL A 35 10.57 13.21 1.23
C VAL A 35 9.43 12.35 0.70
N GLN A 36 8.41 12.09 1.52
CA GLN A 36 7.23 11.32 1.12
C GLN A 36 5.98 11.83 1.84
N VAL A 37 4.84 11.86 1.16
CA VAL A 37 3.51 12.08 1.76
C VAL A 37 2.58 10.96 1.30
N VAL A 38 1.85 10.37 2.24
CA VAL A 38 0.92 9.25 2.02
C VAL A 38 -0.40 9.59 2.69
N GLY A 39 -1.53 9.24 2.06
CA GLY A 39 -2.85 9.48 2.61
C GLY A 39 -3.75 8.25 2.52
N ASN A 40 -4.72 8.19 3.43
CA ASN A 40 -5.87 7.28 3.37
C ASN A 40 -7.18 8.07 3.35
N GLY A 41 -8.32 7.40 3.54
CA GLY A 41 -9.64 8.01 3.52
C GLY A 41 -9.91 9.06 4.60
N GLY A 42 -9.13 9.09 5.70
CA GLY A 42 -9.34 9.98 6.85
C GLY A 42 -8.10 10.77 7.30
N ALA A 43 -6.88 10.35 6.95
CA ALA A 43 -5.65 10.93 7.46
C ALA A 43 -4.49 10.93 6.45
N PHE A 44 -3.44 11.66 6.80
CA PHE A 44 -2.18 11.77 6.07
C PHE A 44 -0.99 11.52 6.99
N ALA A 45 0.10 11.04 6.40
CA ALA A 45 1.41 10.90 7.01
C ALA A 45 2.50 11.46 6.08
N ALA A 46 3.43 12.24 6.61
CA ALA A 46 4.62 12.71 5.91
C ALA A 46 5.88 12.14 6.54
N VAL A 47 6.79 11.63 5.70
CA VAL A 47 8.14 11.20 6.09
C VAL A 47 9.13 12.31 5.77
N LYS A 48 9.96 12.67 6.74
CA LYS A 48 11.08 13.60 6.55
C LYS A 48 12.38 12.90 6.21
N SER A 49 13.34 13.65 5.69
CA SER A 49 14.67 13.21 5.28
C SER A 49 15.52 12.73 6.46
N ASP A 50 15.18 13.15 7.68
CA ASP A 50 15.75 12.64 8.92
C ASP A 50 15.10 11.33 9.41
N GLY A 51 14.05 10.86 8.71
CA GLY A 51 13.31 9.65 9.02
C GLY A 51 12.17 9.81 10.02
N SER A 52 11.93 11.02 10.53
CA SER A 52 10.78 11.31 11.40
C SER A 52 9.48 11.36 10.60
N VAL A 53 8.36 11.00 11.25
CA VAL A 53 7.02 10.97 10.65
C VAL A 53 6.13 12.00 11.34
N ILE A 54 5.37 12.76 10.54
CA ILE A 54 4.29 13.63 11.02
C ILE A 54 2.98 13.08 10.48
N THR A 55 1.98 12.90 11.34
CA THR A 55 0.61 12.53 10.95
C THR A 55 -0.36 13.69 11.20
N TRP A 56 -1.41 13.78 10.39
CA TRP A 56 -2.53 14.70 10.62
C TRP A 56 -3.81 14.19 9.94
N GLY A 57 -4.97 14.57 10.47
CA GLY A 57 -6.28 14.14 9.94
C GLY A 57 -7.16 13.57 11.03
N ASP A 58 -8.07 12.66 10.66
CA ASP A 58 -8.93 11.92 11.58
C ASP A 58 -8.11 10.99 12.47
N ASP A 59 -8.30 11.09 13.79
CA ASP A 59 -7.59 10.29 14.79
C ASP A 59 -7.85 8.79 14.58
N ASP A 60 -9.11 8.42 14.28
CA ASP A 60 -9.52 7.04 14.02
C ASP A 60 -8.87 6.50 12.72
N GLY A 61 -8.51 7.39 11.80
CA GLY A 61 -7.81 7.08 10.55
C GLY A 61 -6.28 7.10 10.63
N GLY A 62 -5.70 7.26 11.83
CA GLY A 62 -4.26 7.36 12.04
C GLY A 62 -3.68 8.78 11.91
N GLY A 63 -4.54 9.80 12.03
CA GLY A 63 -4.14 11.21 12.14
C GLY A 63 -3.41 11.52 13.44
N ASP A 64 -3.69 10.77 14.51
CA ASP A 64 -2.96 10.77 15.77
C ASP A 64 -2.05 9.55 15.90
N SER A 65 -0.73 9.76 15.85
CA SER A 65 0.28 8.72 16.05
C SER A 65 0.88 8.70 17.46
N PHE A 66 0.32 9.41 18.45
CA PHE A 66 0.90 9.61 19.79
C PHE A 66 1.32 8.30 20.46
N HIS A 67 0.51 7.24 20.33
CA HIS A 67 0.80 5.93 20.95
C HIS A 67 2.01 5.21 20.36
N VAL A 68 2.38 5.52 19.13
CA VAL A 68 3.56 4.97 18.43
C VAL A 68 4.65 6.01 18.21
N GLU A 69 4.47 7.25 18.70
CA GLU A 69 5.37 8.38 18.46
C GLU A 69 6.81 8.07 18.87
N HIS A 70 7.00 7.47 20.06
CA HIS A 70 8.34 7.06 20.50
C HIS A 70 9.02 6.09 19.53
N ARG A 71 8.25 5.21 18.86
CA ARG A 71 8.78 4.25 17.87
C ARG A 71 9.02 4.90 16.51
N LEU A 72 8.32 6.00 16.22
CA LEU A 72 8.49 6.84 15.03
C LEU A 72 9.60 7.90 15.21
N GLN A 73 10.05 8.14 16.46
CA GLN A 73 11.10 9.10 16.83
C GLN A 73 12.39 8.46 17.37
N GLU A 74 12.40 7.16 17.64
CA GLU A 74 13.59 6.47 18.15
C GLU A 74 14.77 6.62 17.19
N GLY A 75 15.78 7.40 17.63
CA GLY A 75 16.88 7.91 16.82
C GLY A 75 17.45 9.27 17.27
N VAL A 76 16.86 9.95 18.26
CA VAL A 76 17.38 11.23 18.77
C VAL A 76 18.48 11.03 19.82
N VAL A 77 19.66 10.56 19.39
CA VAL A 77 20.98 11.02 19.88
C VAL A 77 22.00 10.75 18.76
N GLN A 78 22.40 11.80 18.04
CA GLN A 78 23.26 11.78 16.84
C GLN A 78 22.65 11.11 15.60
N VAL A 79 22.59 11.88 14.52
CA VAL A 79 22.25 11.44 13.16
C VAL A 79 23.23 10.36 12.70
N VAL A 80 22.86 9.10 12.93
CA VAL A 80 23.32 7.92 12.19
C VAL A 80 22.04 7.13 11.87
N GLY A 81 21.75 6.98 10.58
CA GLY A 81 20.43 6.68 10.03
C GLY A 81 19.72 5.43 10.57
N ASN A 82 18.66 5.66 11.36
CA ASN A 82 17.70 4.66 11.85
C ASN A 82 16.22 5.04 11.49
N GLY A 83 16.02 5.79 10.40
CA GLY A 83 14.75 6.45 10.05
C GLY A 83 13.68 5.55 9.41
N VAL A 84 12.43 6.02 9.39
CA VAL A 84 11.37 5.44 8.54
C VAL A 84 11.73 5.69 7.07
N VAL A 85 11.74 4.63 6.27
CA VAL A 85 12.09 4.70 4.84
C VAL A 85 10.88 4.73 3.91
N GLN A 86 9.74 4.20 4.37
CA GLN A 86 8.50 4.18 3.60
C GLN A 86 7.29 4.12 4.52
N VAL A 87 6.26 4.92 4.22
CA VAL A 87 4.91 4.76 4.78
C VAL A 87 3.97 4.23 3.71
N VAL A 88 3.02 3.39 4.13
CA VAL A 88 1.99 2.77 3.29
C VAL A 88 0.69 2.85 4.04
N ALA A 89 -0.40 3.17 3.34
CA ALA A 89 -1.72 3.26 3.95
C ALA A 89 -2.66 2.20 3.40
N SER A 90 -3.61 1.76 4.22
CA SER A 90 -4.79 1.07 3.74
C SER A 90 -5.80 2.11 3.23
N GLY A 91 -6.30 2.00 2.00
CA GLY A 91 -7.27 2.98 1.49
C GLY A 91 -7.68 2.86 0.03
N GLY A 92 -8.88 2.32 -0.19
CA GLY A 92 -9.70 2.52 -1.39
C GLY A 92 -10.95 3.34 -1.07
N ALA A 93 -11.62 3.88 -2.08
CA ALA A 93 -12.69 4.89 -1.99
C ALA A 93 -13.96 4.53 -1.17
N PHE A 94 -14.02 3.38 -0.49
CA PHE A 94 -15.27 2.85 0.09
C PHE A 94 -15.18 2.15 1.46
N ALA A 95 -14.12 2.29 2.27
CA ALA A 95 -14.16 1.65 3.59
C ALA A 95 -13.39 2.35 4.71
N ALA A 96 -14.04 2.39 5.88
CA ALA A 96 -13.62 2.94 7.16
C ALA A 96 -12.55 2.06 7.84
N GLY A 97 -11.33 2.06 7.30
CA GLY A 97 -10.19 1.36 7.88
C GLY A 97 -8.92 2.12 7.55
N GLY A 98 -8.68 3.22 8.27
CA GLY A 98 -7.52 4.08 8.08
C GLY A 98 -6.34 3.60 8.90
N ALA A 99 -5.57 2.65 8.36
CA ALA A 99 -4.33 2.17 8.98
C ALA A 99 -3.12 2.58 8.14
N PHE A 100 -1.99 2.70 8.82
CA PHE A 100 -0.69 2.92 8.22
C PHE A 100 0.29 1.84 8.67
N ALA A 101 1.26 1.57 7.81
CA ALA A 101 2.44 0.78 8.09
C ALA A 101 3.69 1.56 7.67
N ALA A 102 4.73 1.51 8.48
CA ALA A 102 6.04 2.11 8.21
C ALA A 102 7.12 1.04 8.24
N ILE A 103 8.01 1.07 7.24
CA ILE A 103 9.26 0.30 7.24
C ILE A 103 10.35 1.20 7.82
N LYS A 104 11.09 0.71 8.81
CA LYS A 104 12.29 1.37 9.34
C LYS A 104 13.53 0.97 8.52
N SER A 105 14.61 1.72 8.64
CA SER A 105 15.87 1.42 7.95
C SER A 105 16.55 0.12 8.41
N ASP A 106 16.19 -0.41 9.57
CA ASP A 106 16.61 -1.74 10.03
C ASP A 106 15.75 -2.89 9.43
N GLY A 107 14.75 -2.55 8.61
CA GLY A 107 13.82 -3.49 8.01
C GLY A 107 12.71 -3.97 8.93
N SER A 108 12.55 -3.37 10.13
CA SER A 108 11.39 -3.61 10.99
C SER A 108 10.15 -2.84 10.53
N VAL A 109 8.96 -3.31 10.91
CA VAL A 109 7.68 -2.66 10.55
C VAL A 109 6.93 -2.19 11.80
N ILE A 110 6.37 -0.98 11.72
CA ILE A 110 5.41 -0.45 12.70
C ILE A 110 4.07 -0.22 12.00
N THR A 111 2.97 -0.47 12.70
CA THR A 111 1.60 -0.15 12.26
C THR A 111 0.92 0.81 13.24
N TRP A 112 0.02 1.67 12.74
CA TRP A 112 -0.84 2.53 13.56
C TRP A 112 -2.11 2.94 12.81
N GLY A 113 -3.08 3.54 13.51
CA GLY A 113 -4.40 3.91 12.97
C GLY A 113 -5.49 2.93 13.38
N ASP A 114 -6.48 2.75 12.51
CA ASP A 114 -7.68 1.96 12.78
C ASP A 114 -7.38 0.48 13.07
N ALA A 115 -7.89 -0.03 14.19
CA ALA A 115 -7.79 -1.43 14.54
C ALA A 115 -8.39 -2.36 13.47
N ASP A 116 -9.51 -1.95 12.84
CA ASP A 116 -10.18 -2.70 11.78
C ASP A 116 -9.47 -2.56 10.42
N GLY A 117 -8.49 -1.65 10.32
CA GLY A 117 -7.63 -1.44 9.15
C GLY A 117 -6.40 -2.35 9.09
N GLY A 118 -6.20 -3.24 10.07
CA GLY A 118 -5.09 -4.18 10.08
C GLY A 118 -3.86 -3.70 10.86
N VAL A 119 -4.08 -2.97 11.95
CA VAL A 119 -3.00 -2.52 12.85
C VAL A 119 -2.51 -3.64 13.78
N ASP A 120 -3.36 -4.61 14.11
CA ASP A 120 -2.97 -5.76 14.94
C ASP A 120 -2.03 -6.71 14.18
N ILE A 121 -0.75 -6.64 14.55
CA ILE A 121 0.32 -7.50 14.03
C ILE A 121 0.79 -8.55 15.03
N ALA A 122 0.15 -8.74 16.18
CA ALA A 122 0.69 -9.57 17.27
C ALA A 122 1.03 -11.02 16.83
N HIS A 123 0.28 -11.55 15.88
CA HIS A 123 0.47 -12.90 15.32
C HIS A 123 1.64 -13.00 14.34
N VAL A 124 2.07 -11.89 13.71
CA VAL A 124 3.18 -11.81 12.75
C VAL A 124 4.35 -10.94 13.22
N GLU A 125 4.25 -10.31 14.39
CA GLU A 125 5.21 -9.33 14.89
C GLU A 125 6.64 -9.85 14.88
N HIS A 126 6.86 -11.11 15.28
CA HIS A 126 8.17 -11.77 15.26
C HIS A 126 8.80 -11.88 13.86
N ARG A 127 7.99 -11.86 12.80
CA ARG A 127 8.43 -11.91 11.39
C ARG A 127 8.67 -10.52 10.81
N LEU A 128 8.23 -9.47 11.49
CA LEU A 128 8.31 -8.06 11.06
C LEU A 128 9.39 -7.27 11.82
N GLN A 129 10.34 -7.96 12.47
CA GLN A 129 11.40 -7.33 13.26
C GLN A 129 12.62 -6.91 12.43
N GLU A 130 12.82 -7.49 11.25
CA GLU A 130 13.92 -7.15 10.34
C GLU A 130 13.65 -7.72 8.94
N GLY A 131 14.43 -7.28 7.96
CA GLY A 131 14.49 -7.90 6.63
C GLY A 131 13.35 -7.53 5.68
N VAL A 132 12.35 -6.76 6.11
CA VAL A 132 11.28 -6.24 5.24
C VAL A 132 11.84 -5.14 4.34
N VAL A 133 11.60 -5.26 3.04
CA VAL A 133 12.07 -4.29 2.02
C VAL A 133 10.92 -3.55 1.35
N GLN A 134 9.71 -4.09 1.43
CA GLN A 134 8.51 -3.47 0.86
C GLN A 134 7.29 -3.81 1.70
N VAL A 135 6.37 -2.87 1.83
CA VAL A 135 5.02 -3.10 2.36
C VAL A 135 4.02 -2.58 1.33
N VAL A 136 2.90 -3.28 1.18
CA VAL A 136 1.82 -2.93 0.27
C VAL A 136 0.51 -3.08 1.03
N GLY A 137 -0.31 -2.03 1.01
CA GLY A 137 -1.64 -2.01 1.62
C GLY A 137 -2.72 -2.19 0.57
N ASN A 138 -3.86 -2.74 1.00
CA ASN A 138 -5.13 -2.67 0.28
C ASN A 138 -6.18 -1.98 1.15
N GLY A 139 -7.48 -2.12 0.88
CA GLY A 139 -8.51 -1.47 1.70
C GLY A 139 -8.51 -1.85 3.19
N HIS A 140 -8.00 -3.03 3.58
CA HIS A 140 -8.18 -3.59 4.93
C HIS A 140 -7.03 -4.51 5.40
N SER A 141 -5.96 -4.63 4.64
CA SER A 141 -4.91 -5.61 4.86
C SER A 141 -3.59 -5.12 4.28
N PHE A 142 -2.51 -5.74 4.72
CA PHE A 142 -1.16 -5.45 4.28
C PHE A 142 -0.42 -6.73 3.92
N ALA A 143 0.54 -6.58 3.03
CA ALA A 143 1.53 -7.59 2.67
C ALA A 143 2.92 -6.96 2.71
N ALA A 144 3.86 -7.60 3.41
CA ALA A 144 5.27 -7.25 3.42
C ALA A 144 6.06 -8.24 2.58
N VAL A 145 7.01 -7.74 1.80
CA VAL A 145 8.01 -8.53 1.08
C VAL A 145 9.33 -8.41 1.81
N ASN A 146 9.94 -9.54 2.13
CA ASN A 146 11.26 -9.62 2.72
C ASN A 146 12.35 -9.62 1.65
N SER A 147 13.58 -9.28 2.05
CA SER A 147 14.76 -9.31 1.18
C SER A 147 15.10 -10.69 0.60
N ASP A 148 14.63 -11.77 1.22
CA ASP A 148 14.72 -13.14 0.71
C ASP A 148 13.60 -13.51 -0.29
N GLY A 149 12.68 -12.59 -0.55
CA GLY A 149 11.52 -12.77 -1.42
C GLY A 149 10.38 -13.55 -0.78
N SER A 150 10.38 -13.75 0.54
CA SER A 150 9.22 -14.26 1.27
C SER A 150 8.18 -13.17 1.53
N VAL A 151 6.91 -13.56 1.71
CA VAL A 151 5.80 -12.62 1.99
C VAL A 151 5.19 -12.89 3.36
N ILE A 152 4.85 -11.81 4.06
CA ILE A 152 4.12 -11.81 5.34
C ILE A 152 2.84 -11.02 5.12
N THR A 153 1.69 -11.55 5.52
CA THR A 153 0.39 -10.88 5.38
C THR A 153 -0.26 -10.68 6.75
N TRP A 154 -1.03 -9.59 6.90
CA TRP A 154 -1.83 -9.33 8.09
C TRP A 154 -3.01 -8.40 7.78
N GLY A 155 -3.93 -8.29 8.73
CA GLY A 155 -5.18 -7.53 8.61
C GLY A 155 -6.39 -8.44 8.37
N ASN A 156 -7.40 -7.93 7.66
CA ASN A 156 -8.63 -8.67 7.41
C ASN A 156 -8.40 -9.97 6.61
N ALA A 157 -8.69 -11.11 7.24
CA ALA A 157 -8.47 -12.43 6.65
C ALA A 157 -9.13 -12.60 5.26
N TYR A 158 -10.36 -12.12 5.08
CA TYR A 158 -11.10 -12.25 3.82
C TYR A 158 -10.59 -11.30 2.72
N ARG A 159 -9.87 -10.25 3.09
CA ARG A 159 -9.29 -9.27 2.16
C ARG A 159 -7.77 -9.39 2.04
N GLY A 160 -7.24 -10.58 2.25
CA GLY A 160 -5.84 -10.89 1.97
C GLY A 160 -4.89 -10.77 3.17
N GLY A 161 -5.41 -10.53 4.38
CA GLY A 161 -4.64 -10.68 5.62
C GLY A 161 -4.26 -12.13 5.90
N ASP A 162 -5.05 -13.11 5.43
CA ASP A 162 -4.73 -14.54 5.49
C ASP A 162 -4.30 -15.04 4.10
N SER A 163 -3.06 -15.54 4.02
CA SER A 163 -2.46 -16.12 2.82
C SER A 163 -2.18 -17.63 2.96
N ALA A 164 -2.70 -18.30 3.99
CA ALA A 164 -2.37 -19.69 4.33
C ALA A 164 -2.58 -20.69 3.17
N ARG A 165 -3.55 -20.43 2.29
CA ARG A 165 -3.83 -21.27 1.11
C ARG A 165 -2.71 -21.24 0.06
N VAL A 166 -1.94 -20.16 0.01
CA VAL A 166 -0.86 -19.93 -0.95
C VAL A 166 0.52 -19.74 -0.29
N ASP A 167 0.62 -19.88 1.04
CA ASP A 167 1.85 -19.66 1.82
C ASP A 167 3.06 -20.40 1.23
N HIS A 168 2.90 -21.68 0.89
CA HIS A 168 3.95 -22.49 0.26
C HIS A 168 4.49 -21.92 -1.07
N ARG A 169 3.75 -21.04 -1.76
CA ARG A 169 4.17 -20.36 -3.00
C ARG A 169 4.81 -18.99 -2.73
N LEU A 170 4.62 -18.45 -1.53
CA LEU A 170 5.05 -17.13 -1.06
C LEU A 170 6.27 -17.17 -0.13
N GLN A 171 6.90 -18.34 0.05
CA GLN A 171 8.07 -18.52 0.92
C GLN A 171 9.37 -17.97 0.31
N GLU A 172 9.45 -17.76 -1.00
CA GLU A 172 10.63 -17.23 -1.67
C GLU A 172 10.31 -16.72 -3.09
N GLY A 173 11.22 -15.90 -3.61
CA GLY A 173 11.26 -15.51 -5.03
C GLY A 173 10.21 -14.46 -5.43
N VAL A 174 9.45 -13.90 -4.49
CA VAL A 174 8.58 -12.74 -4.77
C VAL A 174 9.44 -11.49 -4.93
N VAL A 175 9.22 -10.76 -6.01
CA VAL A 175 9.94 -9.51 -6.32
C VAL A 175 9.06 -8.27 -6.24
N GLN A 176 7.74 -8.46 -6.32
CA GLN A 176 6.78 -7.37 -6.25
C GLN A 176 5.45 -7.90 -5.72
N VAL A 177 4.79 -7.12 -4.87
CA VAL A 177 3.38 -7.30 -4.52
C VAL A 177 2.58 -6.08 -4.96
N VAL A 178 1.35 -6.31 -5.42
CA VAL A 178 0.40 -5.29 -5.83
C VAL A 178 -0.94 -5.59 -5.17
N GLY A 179 -1.54 -4.60 -4.52
CA GLY A 179 -2.87 -4.69 -3.93
C GLY A 179 -3.93 -3.98 -4.78
N ASN A 180 -5.20 -4.36 -4.60
CA ASN A 180 -6.37 -3.61 -5.08
C ASN A 180 -7.31 -3.26 -3.92
N GLY A 181 -8.63 -3.25 -4.08
CA GLY A 181 -9.57 -2.99 -2.97
C GLY A 181 -9.69 -4.14 -1.94
N GLY A 182 -9.42 -5.38 -2.32
CA GLY A 182 -9.65 -6.55 -1.44
C GLY A 182 -8.78 -7.77 -1.68
N ALA A 183 -7.83 -7.71 -2.61
CA ALA A 183 -6.95 -8.81 -2.97
C ALA A 183 -5.52 -8.31 -3.24
N PHE A 184 -4.62 -9.26 -3.37
CA PHE A 184 -3.21 -9.04 -3.71
C PHE A 184 -2.78 -9.98 -4.83
N ALA A 185 -1.78 -9.52 -5.59
CA ALA A 185 -1.05 -10.30 -6.57
C ALA A 185 0.46 -10.13 -6.33
N ALA A 186 1.18 -11.25 -6.19
CA ALA A 186 2.63 -11.31 -6.11
C ALA A 186 3.22 -11.73 -7.45
N VAL A 187 4.19 -10.96 -7.96
CA VAL A 187 5.01 -11.34 -9.11
C VAL A 187 6.30 -11.97 -8.59
N LYS A 188 6.62 -13.16 -9.11
CA LYS A 188 7.84 -13.88 -8.78
C LYS A 188 8.95 -13.59 -9.80
N SER A 189 10.20 -13.84 -9.40
CA SER A 189 11.39 -13.65 -10.25
C SER A 189 11.42 -14.54 -11.49
N ASP A 190 10.69 -15.66 -11.48
CA ASP A 190 10.46 -16.52 -12.65
C ASP A 190 9.35 -16.00 -13.59
N GLY A 191 8.72 -14.87 -13.25
CA GLY A 191 7.63 -14.26 -14.00
C GLY A 191 6.29 -14.96 -13.79
N SER A 192 6.15 -15.82 -12.78
CA SER A 192 4.85 -16.36 -12.35
C SER A 192 4.12 -15.39 -11.43
N VAL A 193 2.79 -15.52 -11.35
CA VAL A 193 1.93 -14.69 -10.48
C VAL A 193 1.15 -15.56 -9.49
N ILE A 194 1.16 -15.15 -8.22
CA ILE A 194 0.39 -15.74 -7.13
C ILE A 194 -0.65 -14.73 -6.65
N THR A 195 -1.91 -15.13 -6.48
CA THR A 195 -2.98 -14.25 -5.99
C THR A 195 -3.60 -14.77 -4.70
N TRP A 196 -4.10 -13.86 -3.87
CA TRP A 196 -4.87 -14.19 -2.66
C TRP A 196 -5.76 -13.01 -2.22
N GLY A 197 -6.67 -13.27 -1.30
CA GLY A 197 -7.66 -12.30 -0.81
C GLY A 197 -9.06 -12.58 -1.37
N ALA A 198 -9.88 -11.54 -1.50
CA ALA A 198 -11.27 -11.67 -1.92
C ALA A 198 -11.36 -12.25 -3.35
N GLU A 199 -12.14 -13.32 -3.51
CA GLU A 199 -12.27 -14.05 -4.78
C GLU A 199 -12.77 -13.13 -5.91
N ASP A 200 -13.84 -12.38 -5.65
CA ASP A 200 -14.45 -11.45 -6.62
C ASP A 200 -13.52 -10.29 -7.00
N ASP A 201 -12.58 -9.90 -6.11
CA ASP A 201 -11.58 -8.86 -6.38
C ASP A 201 -10.33 -9.42 -7.08
N GLY A 202 -10.37 -10.67 -7.59
CA GLY A 202 -9.22 -11.29 -8.27
C GLY A 202 -8.22 -11.99 -7.36
N GLY A 203 -8.62 -12.29 -6.11
CA GLY A 203 -7.91 -13.21 -5.24
C GLY A 203 -7.90 -14.64 -5.79
N ASP A 204 -8.94 -15.03 -6.53
CA ASP A 204 -8.95 -16.23 -7.38
C ASP A 204 -8.60 -15.87 -8.83
N ASN A 205 -7.56 -16.50 -9.37
CA ASN A 205 -7.13 -16.35 -10.75
C ASN A 205 -7.22 -17.68 -11.55
N SER A 206 -7.93 -18.68 -11.03
CA SER A 206 -7.99 -20.05 -11.59
C SER A 206 -8.32 -20.11 -13.09
N HIS A 207 -9.16 -19.19 -13.57
CA HIS A 207 -9.53 -19.09 -14.99
C HIS A 207 -8.37 -18.66 -15.92
N VAL A 208 -7.39 -17.93 -15.38
CA VAL A 208 -6.24 -17.40 -16.14
C VAL A 208 -4.89 -17.91 -15.62
N GLU A 209 -4.87 -18.75 -14.58
CA GLU A 209 -3.64 -19.21 -13.90
C GLU A 209 -2.63 -19.78 -14.89
N HIS A 210 -3.09 -20.60 -15.86
CA HIS A 210 -2.23 -21.18 -16.91
C HIS A 210 -1.49 -20.15 -17.77
N ARG A 211 -1.99 -18.92 -17.88
CA ARG A 211 -1.36 -17.82 -18.63
C ARG A 211 -0.38 -17.01 -17.76
N LEU A 212 -0.47 -17.15 -16.45
CA LEU A 212 0.29 -16.44 -15.42
C LEU A 212 1.41 -17.28 -14.79
N GLN A 213 1.75 -18.43 -15.39
CA GLN A 213 2.81 -19.31 -14.88
C GLN A 213 4.23 -18.83 -15.21
N GLU A 214 4.40 -17.95 -16.19
CA GLU A 214 5.69 -17.41 -16.59
C GLU A 214 5.55 -16.14 -17.44
N GLY A 215 6.64 -15.39 -17.54
CA GLY A 215 6.79 -14.29 -18.49
C GLY A 215 6.02 -13.02 -18.13
N VAL A 216 5.39 -12.93 -16.95
CA VAL A 216 4.83 -11.68 -16.44
C VAL A 216 5.96 -10.75 -15.99
N VAL A 217 5.94 -9.51 -16.47
CA VAL A 217 6.94 -8.49 -16.12
C VAL A 217 6.39 -7.37 -15.24
N GLN A 218 5.06 -7.20 -15.26
CA GLN A 218 4.40 -6.17 -14.47
C GLN A 218 2.96 -6.59 -14.17
N VAL A 219 2.50 -6.29 -12.95
CA VAL A 219 1.10 -6.36 -12.57
C VAL A 219 0.66 -4.97 -12.09
N VAL A 220 -0.57 -4.60 -12.42
CA VAL A 220 -1.25 -3.42 -11.91
C VAL A 220 -2.63 -3.81 -11.39
N GLY A 221 -3.05 -3.20 -10.28
CA GLY A 221 -4.39 -3.36 -9.71
C GLY A 221 -5.21 -2.09 -9.89
N ASN A 222 -6.54 -2.24 -9.97
CA ASN A 222 -7.48 -1.12 -9.86
C ASN A 222 -8.32 -1.26 -8.57
N GLY A 223 -9.60 -0.90 -8.55
CA GLY A 223 -10.45 -1.10 -7.37
C GLY A 223 -10.79 -2.56 -7.08
N THR A 224 -11.02 -3.38 -8.11
CA THR A 224 -11.63 -4.73 -7.99
C THR A 224 -11.03 -5.77 -8.96
N SER A 225 -10.00 -5.38 -9.72
CA SER A 225 -9.42 -6.21 -10.78
C SER A 225 -7.92 -5.98 -10.90
N PHE A 226 -7.26 -6.87 -11.65
CA PHE A 226 -5.85 -6.79 -11.99
C PHE A 226 -5.63 -6.93 -13.50
N ALA A 227 -4.51 -6.37 -13.96
CA ALA A 227 -3.96 -6.62 -15.28
C ALA A 227 -2.46 -6.94 -15.18
N ALA A 228 -2.02 -7.95 -15.92
CA ALA A 228 -0.62 -8.35 -16.05
C ALA A 228 -0.14 -8.07 -17.48
N VAL A 229 1.05 -7.51 -17.60
CA VAL A 229 1.78 -7.38 -18.87
C VAL A 229 2.86 -8.45 -18.93
N LYS A 230 2.90 -9.19 -20.03
CA LYS A 230 3.94 -10.18 -20.30
C LYS A 230 5.11 -9.58 -21.08
N SER A 231 6.24 -10.27 -21.05
CA SER A 231 7.46 -9.89 -21.79
C SER A 231 7.29 -9.87 -23.30
N ASP A 232 6.31 -10.60 -23.84
CA ASP A 232 5.91 -10.57 -25.26
C ASP A 232 4.96 -9.40 -25.60
N GLY A 233 4.64 -8.55 -24.63
CA GLY A 233 3.70 -7.43 -24.79
C GLY A 233 2.24 -7.79 -24.55
N SER A 234 1.91 -9.08 -24.43
CA SER A 234 0.53 -9.49 -24.22
C SER A 234 -0.01 -9.10 -22.84
N VAL A 235 -1.31 -8.86 -22.77
CA VAL A 235 -1.99 -8.48 -21.52
C VAL A 235 -2.98 -9.56 -21.09
N ILE A 236 -3.01 -9.82 -19.78
CA ILE A 236 -3.94 -10.74 -19.12
C ILE A 236 -4.69 -9.96 -18.04
N THR A 237 -6.01 -10.08 -17.98
CA THR A 237 -6.85 -9.45 -16.94
C THR A 237 -7.58 -10.51 -16.12
N TRP A 238 -7.87 -10.20 -14.85
CA TRP A 238 -8.72 -11.02 -13.97
C TRP A 238 -9.30 -10.20 -12.82
N GLY A 239 -10.23 -10.78 -12.07
CA GLY A 239 -11.04 -10.12 -11.04
C GLY A 239 -12.43 -9.76 -11.56
N ASP A 240 -13.07 -8.76 -10.96
CA ASP A 240 -14.44 -8.35 -11.30
C ASP A 240 -14.58 -8.03 -12.80
N ALA A 241 -15.53 -8.69 -13.48
CA ALA A 241 -15.74 -8.53 -14.91
C ALA A 241 -16.15 -7.10 -15.31
N ASP A 242 -17.03 -6.46 -14.52
CA ASP A 242 -17.48 -5.08 -14.73
C ASP A 242 -16.39 -4.07 -14.33
N GLY A 243 -15.46 -4.48 -13.45
CA GLY A 243 -14.26 -3.74 -13.05
C GLY A 243 -13.08 -3.80 -14.03
N GLY A 244 -13.21 -4.52 -15.15
CA GLY A 244 -12.16 -4.69 -16.17
C GLY A 244 -11.36 -6.00 -16.05
N GLY A 245 -11.81 -6.93 -15.21
CA GLY A 245 -11.27 -8.29 -15.12
C GLY A 245 -11.52 -9.13 -16.39
N ASP A 246 -12.55 -8.80 -17.19
CA ASP A 246 -12.82 -9.45 -18.48
C ASP A 246 -12.44 -8.53 -19.66
N SER A 247 -11.33 -8.85 -20.32
CA SER A 247 -10.86 -8.15 -21.53
C SER A 247 -11.11 -8.93 -22.84
N SER A 248 -11.91 -9.99 -22.81
CA SER A 248 -12.18 -10.87 -23.97
C SER A 248 -12.62 -10.12 -25.22
N HIS A 249 -13.39 -9.04 -25.07
CA HIS A 249 -13.90 -8.21 -26.16
C HIS A 249 -12.79 -7.45 -26.93
N VAL A 250 -11.64 -7.21 -26.28
CA VAL A 250 -10.50 -6.49 -26.86
C VAL A 250 -9.23 -7.34 -26.89
N GLU A 251 -9.31 -8.63 -26.56
CA GLU A 251 -8.17 -9.53 -26.43
C GLU A 251 -7.29 -9.55 -27.70
N HIS A 252 -7.90 -9.52 -28.90
CA HIS A 252 -7.16 -9.48 -30.17
C HIS A 252 -6.24 -8.26 -30.31
N ARG A 253 -6.49 -7.17 -29.58
CA ARG A 253 -5.66 -5.94 -29.57
C ARG A 253 -4.62 -5.94 -28.44
N LEU A 254 -4.70 -6.92 -27.55
CA LEU A 254 -3.85 -7.09 -26.37
C LEU A 254 -2.82 -8.20 -26.57
N GLN A 255 -2.67 -8.69 -27.81
CA GLN A 255 -1.72 -9.74 -28.21
C GLN A 255 -0.82 -9.29 -29.39
N GLU A 256 -0.95 -8.05 -29.85
CA GLU A 256 -0.12 -7.44 -30.90
C GLU A 256 1.14 -6.78 -30.32
#